data_AF-A3JLR3-F1
#
_entry.id   AF-A3JLR3-F1
#
_cell.length_a   1.000
_cell.length_b   1.000
_cell.length_c   1.000
_cell.angle_alpha   90.00
_cell.angle_beta   90.00
_cell.angle_gamma   90.00
#
_symmetry.space_group_name_H-M   'P 1'
#
loop_
_entity.id
_entity.type
_entity.pdbx_description
1 polymer ?
#
loop_
_entity_poly.entity_id
_entity_poly.type
_entity_poly.pdbx_seq_one_letter_code
_entity_poly.pdbx_strand_id
1 'polypeptide(L)'
;MEYDFVIVGAGSAGCALAYRLSENGKYTVAVIEFGGTDAGPLIQMPAALSYPMNMSRYDWGYSTEPEPHLDNRSLATPRGKVIGGSSSINGMVYVRGHARDFDHWQASGANGWSYADVLPYYKRMENWRSGGHGGDPAWRGRKGPLHISRGPRLNPLFKAFVKAGAEAGYPVTKDYNGEQQEGFGPMEQTVYEGRRWSAANAYLRTALKRENVTLIRGFVKKVVIEDGCATGVEIANGNQTQIVRASREVILSASSINSPKILMLSGIGPADHLKEHGIKVVADRPGVGQNLQDHLELYIQIKSLLPITLYRYWNWVSKAIIGARWLFLKTGLGASNQFESAAFIRSDAGVEYPDIQYHFLPIAVRYDGKAAAEGHGFQAHTGPMRSPSRGSVTLRSNHPKAAPKILFNYMSHPNDWRDFRQCIRLTREIFGQKAFAKFAGKEIQPGADLQTDDELDSFIKEHVESAYHPCGTCKMGAIDDPMAVVDPETRVIGVKDLRVVDSSIFPRITNGNLNGPSIMVGEKAADHILGDGMLAKSNAQPWINPNWKTSQR
;
A
#
# COMPACT_ATOMS: atom_id res chain seq x y z
N MET A 1 1.01 17.00 29.01
CA MET A 1 0.97 17.68 27.70
C MET A 1 -0.40 17.43 27.11
N GLU A 2 -1.08 18.47 26.64
CA GLU A 2 -2.44 18.41 26.12
C GLU A 2 -2.49 19.11 24.75
N TYR A 3 -3.24 18.53 23.82
CA TYR A 3 -3.40 19.00 22.45
C TYR A 3 -4.87 18.80 22.03
N ASP A 4 -5.36 19.54 21.03
CA ASP A 4 -6.68 19.29 20.47
C ASP A 4 -6.77 17.88 19.87
N PHE A 5 -5.77 17.54 19.05
CA PHE A 5 -5.71 16.25 18.36
C PHE A 5 -4.41 15.52 18.66
N VAL A 6 -4.52 14.23 18.97
CA VAL A 6 -3.37 13.33 19.15
C VAL A 6 -3.41 12.23 18.10
N ILE A 7 -2.49 12.30 17.13
CA ILE A 7 -2.34 11.33 16.05
C ILE A 7 -1.27 10.30 16.44
N VAL A 8 -1.66 9.03 16.46
CA VAL A 8 -0.76 7.89 16.71
C VAL A 8 -0.24 7.32 15.39
N GLY A 9 1.02 7.58 15.09
CA GLY A 9 1.71 7.12 13.90
C GLY A 9 1.90 8.22 12.85
N ALA A 10 3.15 8.50 12.50
CA ALA A 10 3.52 9.39 11.40
C ALA A 10 3.57 8.62 10.06
N GLY A 11 2.58 7.76 9.82
CA GLY A 11 2.45 6.97 8.59
C GLY A 11 1.86 7.75 7.42
N SER A 12 1.48 7.06 6.34
CA SER A 12 0.92 7.70 5.13
C SER A 12 -0.31 8.57 5.43
N ALA A 13 -1.30 8.02 6.15
CA ALA A 13 -2.52 8.72 6.53
C ALA A 13 -2.26 9.77 7.64
N GLY A 14 -1.50 9.40 8.68
CA GLY A 14 -1.19 10.28 9.81
C GLY A 14 -0.42 11.54 9.41
N CYS A 15 0.49 11.45 8.43
CA CYS A 15 1.16 12.63 7.87
C CYS A 15 0.17 13.60 7.20
N ALA A 16 -0.79 13.07 6.42
CA ALA A 16 -1.79 13.88 5.73
C ALA A 16 -2.77 14.54 6.71
N LEU A 17 -3.23 13.79 7.72
CA LEU A 17 -4.05 14.31 8.82
C LEU A 17 -3.36 15.47 9.53
N ALA A 18 -2.11 15.27 9.98
CA ALA A 18 -1.37 16.31 10.71
C ALA A 18 -1.27 17.60 9.89
N TYR A 19 -1.06 17.49 8.58
CA TYR A 19 -1.01 18.63 7.69
C TYR A 19 -2.34 19.36 7.57
N ARG A 20 -3.45 18.63 7.43
CA ARG A 20 -4.79 19.22 7.22
C ARG A 20 -5.37 19.80 8.51
N LEU A 21 -5.32 19.06 9.61
CA LEU A 21 -5.86 19.50 10.90
C LEU A 21 -5.16 20.76 11.43
N SER A 22 -3.89 20.97 11.06
CA SER A 22 -3.11 22.13 11.46
C SER A 22 -3.17 23.31 10.48
N GLU A 23 -3.78 23.15 9.31
CA GLU A 23 -3.66 24.10 8.18
C GLU A 23 -4.21 25.49 8.51
N ASN A 24 -5.30 25.56 9.29
CA ASN A 24 -5.95 26.81 9.69
C ASN A 24 -5.32 27.49 10.93
N GLY A 25 -4.31 26.87 11.56
CA GLY A 25 -3.66 27.39 12.77
C GLY A 25 -4.52 27.36 14.05
N LYS A 26 -5.78 26.95 13.98
CA LYS A 26 -6.75 27.01 15.11
C LYS A 26 -6.54 25.90 16.13
N TYR A 27 -6.07 24.73 15.68
CA TYR A 27 -5.97 23.53 16.49
C TYR A 27 -4.53 23.12 16.74
N THR A 28 -4.24 22.64 17.94
CA THR A 28 -2.96 22.06 18.31
C THR A 28 -2.92 20.56 18.00
N VAL A 29 -1.88 20.10 17.32
CA VAL A 29 -1.77 18.72 16.85
C VAL A 29 -0.48 18.08 17.35
N ALA A 30 -0.59 16.98 18.10
CA ALA A 30 0.54 16.12 18.41
C ALA A 30 0.56 14.89 17.50
N VAL A 31 1.70 14.63 16.89
CA VAL A 31 1.96 13.39 16.14
C VAL A 31 2.95 12.55 16.93
N ILE A 32 2.59 11.31 17.26
CA ILE A 32 3.45 10.40 18.02
C ILE A 32 4.00 9.33 17.07
N GLU A 33 5.32 9.24 16.96
CA GLU A 33 6.00 8.24 16.13
C GLU A 33 7.11 7.53 16.92
N PHE A 34 7.12 6.20 16.86
CA PHE A 34 8.16 5.40 17.51
C PHE A 34 9.44 5.34 16.67
N GLY A 35 9.26 5.26 15.35
CA GLY A 35 10.31 5.14 14.36
C GLY A 35 11.27 6.32 14.31
N GLY A 36 12.44 6.05 13.75
CA GLY A 36 13.49 7.05 13.56
C GLY A 36 13.21 8.03 12.43
N THR A 37 14.24 8.80 12.09
CA THR A 37 14.22 9.70 10.92
C THR A 37 14.32 8.93 9.61
N ASP A 38 13.65 9.45 8.58
CA ASP A 38 13.74 9.00 7.18
C ASP A 38 14.93 9.65 6.42
N ALA A 39 15.77 10.42 7.13
CA ALA A 39 16.93 11.05 6.54
C ALA A 39 18.01 10.02 6.14
N GLY A 40 18.59 10.22 4.96
CA GLY A 40 19.75 9.47 4.50
C GLY A 40 19.56 8.84 3.11
N PRO A 41 20.67 8.45 2.45
CA PRO A 41 20.64 7.95 1.08
C PRO A 41 19.89 6.61 0.94
N LEU A 42 19.89 5.77 1.97
CA LEU A 42 19.23 4.46 1.94
C LEU A 42 17.70 4.55 1.79
N ILE A 43 17.09 5.64 2.27
CA ILE A 43 15.66 5.91 2.11
C ILE A 43 15.40 6.85 0.94
N GLN A 44 16.16 7.95 0.88
CA GLN A 44 15.84 9.06 -0.03
C GLN A 44 16.19 8.75 -1.49
N MET A 45 17.12 7.83 -1.77
CA MET A 45 17.46 7.41 -3.13
C MET A 45 16.47 6.36 -3.63
N PRO A 46 15.67 6.64 -4.69
CA PRO A 46 14.71 5.69 -5.23
C PRO A 46 15.26 4.29 -5.53
N ALA A 47 16.46 4.19 -6.13
CA ALA A 47 17.05 2.90 -6.46
C ALA A 47 17.49 2.05 -5.25
N ALA A 48 17.52 2.62 -4.04
CA ALA A 48 17.83 1.90 -2.79
C ALA A 48 16.59 1.29 -2.10
N LEU A 49 15.43 1.23 -2.78
CA LEU A 49 14.14 0.84 -2.18
C LEU A 49 14.14 -0.48 -1.39
N SER A 50 14.99 -1.45 -1.74
CA SER A 50 15.05 -2.73 -1.03
C SER A 50 15.76 -2.66 0.33
N TYR A 51 16.66 -1.69 0.55
CA TYR A 51 17.41 -1.62 1.81
C TYR A 51 16.53 -1.31 3.01
N PRO A 52 15.67 -0.27 3.01
CA PRO A 52 14.90 0.08 4.20
C PRO A 52 13.95 -1.01 4.68
N MET A 53 13.36 -1.78 3.76
CA MET A 53 12.46 -2.89 4.09
C MET A 53 13.17 -4.05 4.79
N ASN A 54 14.47 -4.20 4.58
CA ASN A 54 15.29 -5.29 5.13
C ASN A 54 16.16 -4.84 6.32
N MET A 55 15.90 -3.66 6.87
CA MET A 55 16.67 -3.10 7.99
C MET A 55 15.77 -2.90 9.20
N SER A 56 16.06 -3.60 10.31
CA SER A 56 15.36 -3.45 11.60
C SER A 56 15.34 -2.03 12.16
N ARG A 57 16.20 -1.14 11.63
CA ARG A 57 16.19 0.30 11.90
C ARG A 57 14.92 0.99 11.37
N TYR A 58 14.45 0.59 10.19
CA TYR A 58 13.35 1.23 9.47
C TYR A 58 12.11 0.35 9.34
N ASP A 59 12.25 -0.92 9.70
CA ASP A 59 11.19 -1.92 9.64
C ASP A 59 10.82 -2.44 11.04
N TRP A 60 9.54 -2.79 11.23
CA TRP A 60 9.06 -3.43 12.46
C TRP A 60 9.57 -4.86 12.64
N GLY A 61 9.94 -5.56 11.56
CA GLY A 61 10.44 -6.93 11.59
C GLY A 61 9.35 -7.96 11.86
N TYR A 62 8.11 -7.70 11.42
CA TYR A 62 7.02 -8.67 11.58
C TYR A 62 7.11 -9.79 10.56
N SER A 63 6.60 -10.96 10.96
CA SER A 63 6.37 -12.11 10.10
C SER A 63 4.98 -12.68 10.38
N THR A 64 4.43 -13.39 9.41
CA THR A 64 3.18 -14.13 9.60
C THR A 64 3.40 -15.29 10.58
N GLU A 65 2.33 -15.70 11.25
CA GLU A 65 2.19 -17.07 11.73
C GLU A 65 2.31 -18.04 10.54
N PRO A 66 2.60 -19.34 10.79
CA PRO A 66 2.65 -20.33 9.71
C PRO A 66 1.37 -20.35 8.88
N GLU A 67 1.49 -20.09 7.57
CA GLU A 67 0.35 -20.02 6.67
C GLU A 67 -0.09 -21.45 6.28
N PRO A 68 -1.29 -21.91 6.69
CA PRO A 68 -1.66 -23.33 6.64
C PRO A 68 -1.79 -23.87 5.21
N HIS A 69 -2.12 -23.02 4.25
CA HIS A 69 -2.27 -23.42 2.83
C HIS A 69 -1.00 -23.21 2.00
N LEU A 70 0.08 -22.71 2.62
CA LEU A 70 1.38 -22.47 1.99
C LEU A 70 2.49 -23.32 2.64
N ASP A 71 2.19 -24.57 3.00
CA ASP A 71 3.13 -25.48 3.67
C ASP A 71 3.73 -24.90 4.95
N ASN A 72 2.92 -24.16 5.72
CA ASN A 72 3.32 -23.56 6.99
C ASN A 72 4.49 -22.57 6.83
N ARG A 73 4.71 -22.02 5.63
CA ARG A 73 5.66 -20.93 5.40
C ARG A 73 5.30 -19.73 6.29
N SER A 74 6.33 -19.11 6.88
CA SER A 74 6.21 -17.81 7.52
C SER A 74 6.75 -16.75 6.55
N LEU A 75 5.90 -15.78 6.20
CA LEU A 75 6.22 -14.74 5.23
C LEU A 75 6.59 -13.44 5.96
N ALA A 76 7.56 -12.70 5.43
CA ALA A 76 7.92 -11.39 5.96
C ALA A 76 6.75 -10.40 5.79
N THR A 77 6.46 -9.62 6.82
CA THR A 77 5.42 -8.57 6.83
C THR A 77 6.06 -7.20 7.14
N PRO A 78 6.98 -6.70 6.29
CA PRO A 78 7.67 -5.45 6.55
C PRO A 78 6.68 -4.30 6.65
N ARG A 79 6.78 -3.50 7.73
CA ARG A 79 6.01 -2.29 8.03
C ARG A 79 6.96 -1.18 8.46
N GLY A 80 6.76 0.02 7.89
CA GLY A 80 7.62 1.16 8.19
C GLY A 80 7.58 1.56 9.67
N LYS A 81 8.74 1.51 10.30
CA LYS A 81 9.05 1.99 11.65
C LYS A 81 9.98 3.20 11.54
N VAL A 82 9.47 4.25 10.90
CA VAL A 82 10.21 5.46 10.54
C VAL A 82 9.21 6.58 10.26
N ILE A 83 9.61 7.85 10.40
CA ILE A 83 8.79 8.99 9.98
C ILE A 83 8.38 8.83 8.50
N GLY A 84 7.09 9.00 8.21
CA GLY A 84 6.45 8.69 6.92
C GLY A 84 5.91 7.25 6.83
N GLY A 85 6.22 6.40 7.83
CA GLY A 85 5.83 4.99 7.91
C GLY A 85 6.21 4.23 6.65
N SER A 86 5.28 3.38 6.17
CA SER A 86 5.53 2.56 4.98
C SER A 86 5.76 3.38 3.71
N SER A 87 5.31 4.64 3.60
CA SER A 87 5.63 5.49 2.44
C SER A 87 7.13 5.83 2.32
N SER A 88 7.86 5.75 3.44
CA SER A 88 9.32 5.95 3.48
C SER A 88 10.12 4.70 3.13
N ILE A 89 9.50 3.52 3.09
CA ILE A 89 10.20 2.25 2.78
C ILE A 89 9.64 1.51 1.56
N ASN A 90 8.50 1.92 0.99
CA ASN A 90 7.84 1.22 -0.11
C ASN A 90 8.61 1.29 -1.46
N GLY A 91 8.08 0.62 -2.50
CA GLY A 91 8.56 0.71 -3.88
C GLY A 91 8.24 2.02 -4.62
N MET A 92 7.65 3.03 -3.96
CA MET A 92 7.22 4.33 -4.52
C MET A 92 6.16 4.27 -5.62
N VAL A 93 5.65 3.10 -5.96
CA VAL A 93 4.58 2.93 -6.94
C VAL A 93 3.31 3.67 -6.47
N TYR A 94 2.68 4.41 -7.38
CA TYR A 94 1.47 5.18 -7.08
C TYR A 94 0.27 4.65 -7.85
N VAL A 95 -0.73 4.13 -7.14
CA VAL A 95 -2.00 3.68 -7.70
C VAL A 95 -3.14 4.23 -6.84
N ARG A 96 -4.25 4.64 -7.46
CA ARG A 96 -5.47 5.08 -6.78
C ARG A 96 -6.41 3.92 -6.42
N GLY A 97 -6.31 2.80 -7.11
CA GLY A 97 -7.34 1.74 -7.12
C GLY A 97 -8.31 1.94 -8.28
N HIS A 98 -9.22 0.99 -8.49
CA HIS A 98 -10.29 1.13 -9.48
C HIS A 98 -11.48 1.88 -8.88
N ALA A 99 -12.23 2.60 -9.70
CA ALA A 99 -13.46 3.28 -9.25
C ALA A 99 -14.46 2.33 -8.57
N ARG A 100 -14.65 1.13 -9.14
CA ARG A 100 -15.55 0.10 -8.60
C ARG A 100 -15.15 -0.42 -7.21
N ASP A 101 -13.91 -0.24 -6.77
CA ASP A 101 -13.52 -0.63 -5.42
C ASP A 101 -14.15 0.30 -4.38
N PHE A 102 -14.17 1.59 -4.66
CA PHE A 102 -14.77 2.61 -3.81
C PHE A 102 -16.31 2.56 -3.85
N ASP A 103 -16.89 2.31 -5.03
CA ASP A 103 -18.34 2.06 -5.15
C ASP A 103 -18.76 0.85 -4.30
N HIS A 104 -17.93 -0.20 -4.27
CA HIS A 104 -18.15 -1.35 -3.40
C HIS A 104 -18.00 -1.00 -1.92
N TRP A 105 -17.08 -0.11 -1.53
CA TRP A 105 -17.00 0.37 -0.14
C TRP A 105 -18.32 1.01 0.28
N GLN A 106 -18.87 1.90 -0.54
CA GLN A 106 -20.16 2.52 -0.28
C GLN A 106 -21.29 1.49 -0.20
N ALA A 107 -21.37 0.57 -1.16
CA ALA A 107 -22.36 -0.50 -1.16
C ALA A 107 -22.26 -1.42 0.08
N SER A 108 -21.07 -1.51 0.68
CA SER A 108 -20.80 -2.30 1.90
C SER A 108 -21.04 -1.54 3.20
N GLY A 109 -21.71 -0.38 3.14
CA GLY A 109 -22.08 0.41 4.32
C GLY A 109 -21.16 1.60 4.63
N ALA A 110 -20.06 1.80 3.88
CA ALA A 110 -19.21 2.98 4.02
C ALA A 110 -19.80 4.18 3.25
N ASN A 111 -20.95 4.68 3.71
CA ASN A 111 -21.66 5.77 3.03
C ASN A 111 -20.76 7.00 2.80
N GLY A 112 -20.84 7.58 1.59
CA GLY A 112 -20.00 8.72 1.21
C GLY A 112 -18.57 8.35 0.84
N TRP A 113 -18.24 7.08 0.61
CA TRP A 113 -16.92 6.63 0.14
C TRP A 113 -16.93 6.06 -1.29
N SER A 114 -17.95 6.36 -2.10
CA SER A 114 -17.95 5.98 -3.52
C SER A 114 -16.82 6.64 -4.30
N TYR A 115 -16.56 6.19 -5.54
CA TYR A 115 -15.51 6.83 -6.36
C TYR A 115 -15.76 8.33 -6.57
N ALA A 116 -17.02 8.70 -6.78
CA ALA A 116 -17.44 10.09 -6.93
C ALA A 116 -17.10 10.93 -5.69
N ASP A 117 -17.13 10.33 -4.49
CA ASP A 117 -16.82 11.01 -3.24
C ASP A 117 -15.33 11.10 -2.92
N VAL A 118 -14.49 10.23 -3.50
CA VAL A 118 -13.03 10.18 -3.20
C VAL A 118 -12.16 10.77 -4.29
N LEU A 119 -12.60 10.80 -5.56
CA LEU A 119 -11.86 11.41 -6.66
C LEU A 119 -11.48 12.89 -6.40
N PRO A 120 -12.33 13.75 -5.80
CA PRO A 120 -11.94 15.11 -5.43
C PRO A 120 -10.75 15.15 -4.46
N TYR A 121 -10.68 14.22 -3.50
CA TYR A 121 -9.59 14.10 -2.54
C TYR A 121 -8.30 13.60 -3.20
N TYR A 122 -8.40 12.64 -4.12
CA TYR A 122 -7.27 12.26 -4.99
C TYR A 122 -6.73 13.48 -5.74
N LYS A 123 -7.59 14.29 -6.37
CA LYS A 123 -7.15 15.51 -7.07
C LYS A 123 -6.60 16.58 -6.12
N ARG A 124 -7.08 16.66 -4.88
CA ARG A 124 -6.58 17.60 -3.86
C ARG A 124 -5.16 17.25 -3.41
N MET A 125 -4.85 15.97 -3.22
CA MET A 125 -3.54 15.54 -2.75
C MET A 125 -2.45 15.56 -3.84
N GLU A 126 -2.83 15.37 -5.10
CA GLU A 126 -1.88 15.19 -6.19
C GLU A 126 -1.25 16.49 -6.75
N ASN A 127 0.03 16.38 -7.09
CA ASN A 127 0.72 17.22 -8.06
C ASN A 127 1.37 16.33 -9.12
N TRP A 128 0.55 15.94 -10.08
CA TRP A 128 0.88 14.97 -11.11
C TRP A 128 1.61 15.60 -12.31
N ARG A 129 2.61 14.88 -12.80
CA ARG A 129 3.37 15.21 -14.02
C ARG A 129 3.44 14.00 -14.93
N SER A 130 3.05 14.18 -16.19
CA SER A 130 3.00 13.09 -17.19
C SER A 130 4.37 12.50 -17.55
N GLY A 131 5.47 13.20 -17.28
CA GLY A 131 6.81 12.79 -17.72
C GLY A 131 6.95 12.63 -19.24
N GLY A 132 6.04 13.23 -20.04
CA GLY A 132 6.02 13.06 -21.50
C GLY A 132 5.38 11.75 -21.97
N HIS A 133 4.67 11.03 -21.11
CA HIS A 133 4.06 9.72 -21.41
C HIS A 133 2.52 9.75 -21.49
N GLY A 134 1.93 10.91 -21.80
CA GLY A 134 0.48 11.07 -21.99
C GLY A 134 -0.33 11.12 -20.69
N GLY A 135 -1.63 10.87 -20.81
CA GLY A 135 -2.63 11.01 -19.74
C GLY A 135 -3.45 12.30 -19.90
N ASP A 136 -4.67 12.30 -19.37
CA ASP A 136 -5.55 13.49 -19.38
C ASP A 136 -5.41 14.28 -18.07
N PRO A 137 -4.87 15.52 -18.11
CA PRO A 137 -4.76 16.37 -16.93
C PRO A 137 -6.08 16.66 -16.21
N ALA A 138 -7.25 16.52 -16.86
CA ALA A 138 -8.55 16.75 -16.23
C ALA A 138 -8.85 15.75 -15.10
N TRP A 139 -8.29 14.55 -15.18
CA TRP A 139 -8.45 13.48 -14.18
C TRP A 139 -7.52 13.61 -12.98
N ARG A 140 -6.55 14.53 -13.04
CA ARG A 140 -5.41 14.59 -12.11
C ARG A 140 -5.35 15.88 -11.30
N GLY A 141 -4.75 15.78 -10.11
CA GLY A 141 -4.39 16.95 -9.31
C GLY A 141 -3.06 17.55 -9.77
N ARG A 142 -2.91 18.86 -9.65
CA ARG A 142 -1.72 19.60 -10.11
C ARG A 142 -1.15 20.59 -9.09
N LYS A 143 -1.74 20.63 -7.89
CA LYS A 143 -1.46 21.65 -6.87
C LYS A 143 -1.29 21.08 -5.47
N GLY A 144 -1.53 19.78 -5.29
CA GLY A 144 -1.41 19.11 -4.02
C GLY A 144 0.05 18.92 -3.57
N PRO A 145 0.26 18.50 -2.33
CA PRO A 145 1.60 18.27 -1.77
C PRO A 145 2.29 16.99 -2.29
N LEU A 146 1.52 16.01 -2.77
CA LEU A 146 2.06 14.73 -3.22
C LEU A 146 2.48 14.80 -4.69
N HIS A 147 3.78 14.99 -4.92
CA HIS A 147 4.35 14.95 -6.26
C HIS A 147 4.37 13.53 -6.81
N ILE A 148 3.78 13.36 -7.99
CA ILE A 148 3.73 12.09 -8.72
C ILE A 148 4.28 12.33 -10.12
N SER A 149 5.20 11.45 -10.52
CA SER A 149 5.85 11.53 -11.82
C SER A 149 5.95 10.15 -12.45
N ARG A 150 6.30 10.11 -13.74
CA ARG A 150 6.63 8.87 -14.46
C ARG A 150 8.12 8.85 -14.74
N GLY A 151 8.72 7.67 -14.63
CA GLY A 151 10.11 7.44 -15.04
C GLY A 151 10.27 7.63 -16.55
N PRO A 152 11.50 7.82 -17.06
CA PRO A 152 11.75 8.17 -18.45
C PRO A 152 11.55 7.01 -19.45
N ARG A 153 11.38 5.76 -18.98
CA ARG A 153 11.17 4.55 -19.80
C ARG A 153 12.22 4.35 -20.89
N LEU A 154 13.48 4.60 -20.54
CA LEU A 154 14.61 4.54 -21.49
C LEU A 154 14.95 3.10 -21.90
N ASN A 155 14.75 2.13 -21.01
CA ASN A 155 15.01 0.73 -21.35
C ASN A 155 14.00 0.26 -22.40
N PRO A 156 14.42 -0.29 -23.55
CA PRO A 156 13.51 -0.71 -24.62
C PRO A 156 12.55 -1.82 -24.20
N LEU A 157 12.86 -2.58 -23.14
CA LEU A 157 11.98 -3.62 -22.59
C LEU A 157 10.64 -3.05 -22.08
N PHE A 158 10.62 -1.82 -21.56
CA PHE A 158 9.35 -1.17 -21.16
C PHE A 158 8.40 -0.97 -22.35
N LYS A 159 8.94 -0.54 -23.49
CA LYS A 159 8.15 -0.39 -24.72
C LYS A 159 7.75 -1.75 -25.28
N ALA A 160 8.62 -2.75 -25.19
CA ALA A 160 8.32 -4.13 -25.60
C ALA A 160 7.16 -4.71 -24.77
N PHE A 161 7.16 -4.48 -23.45
CA PHE A 161 6.09 -4.94 -22.56
C PHE A 161 4.72 -4.36 -22.94
N VAL A 162 4.63 -3.04 -23.15
CA VAL A 162 3.37 -2.40 -23.57
C VAL A 162 2.92 -2.87 -24.95
N LYS A 163 3.87 -3.02 -25.89
CA LYS A 163 3.56 -3.50 -27.25
C LYS A 163 3.11 -4.96 -27.24
N ALA A 164 3.72 -5.81 -26.42
CA ALA A 164 3.33 -7.20 -26.25
C ALA A 164 1.91 -7.32 -25.69
N GLY A 165 1.53 -6.49 -24.71
CA GLY A 165 0.14 -6.42 -24.25
C GLY A 165 -0.85 -6.13 -25.39
N ALA A 166 -0.52 -5.16 -26.25
CA ALA A 166 -1.35 -4.85 -27.43
C ALA A 166 -1.37 -5.99 -28.46
N GLU A 167 -0.24 -6.66 -28.72
CA GLU A 167 -0.16 -7.82 -29.63
C GLU A 167 -0.95 -9.03 -29.10
N ALA A 168 -1.03 -9.20 -27.78
CA ALA A 168 -1.88 -10.18 -27.12
C ALA A 168 -3.38 -9.80 -27.12
N GLY A 169 -3.75 -8.63 -27.64
CA GLY A 169 -5.13 -8.17 -27.77
C GLY A 169 -5.64 -7.29 -26.62
N TYR A 170 -4.81 -6.92 -25.65
CA TYR A 170 -5.22 -6.03 -24.57
C TYR A 170 -5.20 -4.56 -24.99
N PRO A 171 -6.05 -3.71 -24.38
CA PRO A 171 -5.95 -2.28 -24.57
C PRO A 171 -4.63 -1.72 -24.01
N VAL A 172 -4.26 -0.54 -24.49
CA VAL A 172 -3.20 0.28 -23.88
C VAL A 172 -3.82 1.46 -23.16
N THR A 173 -3.29 1.80 -21.98
CA THR A 173 -3.72 2.98 -21.22
C THR A 173 -2.63 4.04 -21.17
N LYS A 174 -3.02 5.30 -21.35
CA LYS A 174 -2.14 6.45 -21.17
C LYS A 174 -2.06 6.88 -19.70
N ASP A 175 -3.02 6.48 -18.87
CA ASP A 175 -3.06 6.78 -17.44
C ASP A 175 -4.01 5.84 -16.71
N TYR A 176 -3.46 4.83 -16.03
CA TYR A 176 -4.25 3.87 -15.27
C TYR A 176 -4.90 4.47 -14.01
N ASN A 177 -4.46 5.66 -13.58
CA ASN A 177 -5.10 6.42 -12.50
C ASN A 177 -6.10 7.46 -13.03
N GLY A 178 -6.24 7.57 -14.36
CA GLY A 178 -7.19 8.44 -15.05
C GLY A 178 -8.50 7.73 -15.35
N GLU A 179 -9.08 7.99 -16.53
CA GLU A 179 -10.35 7.42 -16.97
C GLU A 179 -10.32 5.88 -17.07
N GLN A 180 -9.23 5.31 -17.59
CA GLN A 180 -9.13 3.90 -17.97
C GLN A 180 -7.98 3.22 -17.22
N GLN A 181 -8.30 2.39 -16.23
CA GLN A 181 -7.30 1.55 -15.54
C GLN A 181 -6.84 0.36 -16.41
N GLU A 182 -7.78 -0.31 -17.08
CA GLU A 182 -7.52 -1.51 -17.87
C GLU A 182 -6.57 -1.25 -19.04
N GLY A 183 -5.52 -2.05 -19.12
CA GLY A 183 -4.56 -2.05 -20.22
C GLY A 183 -3.11 -1.87 -19.78
N PHE A 184 -2.23 -1.86 -20.77
CA PHE A 184 -0.78 -1.73 -20.61
C PHE A 184 -0.35 -0.27 -20.76
N GLY A 185 0.53 0.21 -19.88
CA GLY A 185 0.88 1.62 -19.86
C GLY A 185 2.12 1.99 -19.06
N PRO A 186 2.45 3.30 -19.00
CA PRO A 186 3.49 3.80 -18.12
C PRO A 186 3.08 3.66 -16.65
N MET A 187 4.03 3.34 -15.78
CA MET A 187 3.79 3.26 -14.33
C MET A 187 4.20 4.55 -13.61
N GLU A 188 3.44 4.94 -12.60
CA GLU A 188 3.67 6.16 -11.83
C GLU A 188 4.40 5.89 -10.52
N GLN A 189 5.21 6.88 -10.12
CA GLN A 189 5.98 6.85 -8.90
C GLN A 189 5.88 8.15 -8.12
N THR A 190 5.91 8.05 -6.79
CA THR A 190 6.08 9.18 -5.88
C THR A 190 7.57 9.51 -5.74
N VAL A 191 8.13 10.06 -6.82
CA VAL A 191 9.51 10.58 -6.89
C VAL A 191 9.47 12.03 -7.38
N TYR A 192 10.19 12.90 -6.68
CA TYR A 192 10.28 14.32 -6.98
C TYR A 192 11.72 14.80 -6.84
N GLU A 193 12.21 15.54 -7.84
CA GLU A 193 13.60 16.02 -7.91
C GLU A 193 14.62 14.91 -7.60
N GLY A 194 14.34 13.72 -8.15
CA GLY A 194 15.15 12.51 -8.02
C GLY A 194 15.18 11.89 -6.63
N ARG A 195 14.34 12.33 -5.69
CA ARG A 195 14.22 11.76 -4.35
C ARG A 195 12.89 11.06 -4.17
N ARG A 196 12.88 10.04 -3.29
CA ARG A 196 11.64 9.49 -2.76
C ARG A 196 10.75 10.60 -2.19
N TRP A 197 9.50 10.64 -2.62
CA TRP A 197 8.53 11.61 -2.14
C TRP A 197 7.50 10.95 -1.22
N SER A 198 7.94 10.62 0.01
CA SER A 198 7.09 10.00 1.05
C SER A 198 6.03 10.97 1.56
N ALA A 199 5.05 10.46 2.33
CA ALA A 199 4.06 11.29 3.00
C ALA A 199 4.70 12.25 4.02
N ALA A 200 5.86 11.87 4.59
CA ALA A 200 6.63 12.78 5.43
C ALA A 200 7.15 14.00 4.66
N ASN A 201 7.72 13.78 3.47
CA ASN A 201 8.21 14.86 2.60
C ASN A 201 7.06 15.72 2.06
N ALA A 202 5.98 15.09 1.59
CA ALA A 202 4.83 15.78 1.02
C ALA A 202 4.07 16.60 2.07
N TYR A 203 3.78 16.03 3.23
CA TYR A 203 2.86 16.60 4.22
C TYR A 203 3.55 17.02 5.51
N LEU A 204 4.12 16.05 6.24
CA LEU A 204 4.48 16.25 7.65
C LEU A 204 5.58 17.30 7.83
N ARG A 205 6.60 17.34 6.97
CA ARG A 205 7.67 18.35 7.07
C ARG A 205 7.13 19.77 6.93
N THR A 206 6.11 19.97 6.10
CA THR A 206 5.47 21.28 5.97
C THR A 206 4.61 21.60 7.18
N ALA A 207 3.88 20.61 7.70
CA ALA A 207 3.08 20.76 8.93
C ALA A 207 3.95 21.14 10.14
N LEU A 208 5.12 20.50 10.30
CA LEU A 208 6.06 20.76 11.40
C LEU A 208 6.76 22.13 11.36
N LYS A 209 6.60 22.90 10.27
CA LYS A 209 7.04 24.31 10.24
C LYS A 209 6.07 25.24 10.95
N ARG A 210 4.85 24.76 11.27
CA ARG A 210 3.83 25.52 11.98
C ARG A 210 4.01 25.33 13.49
N GLU A 211 3.79 26.38 14.27
CA GLU A 211 3.97 26.36 15.73
C GLU A 211 2.96 25.45 16.44
N ASN A 212 1.80 25.18 15.82
CA ASN A 212 0.73 24.36 16.38
C ASN A 212 0.88 22.85 16.11
N VAL A 213 2.00 22.38 15.56
CA VAL A 213 2.26 20.94 15.30
C VAL A 213 3.50 20.48 16.04
N THR A 214 3.34 19.45 16.88
CA THR A 214 4.44 18.86 17.63
C THR A 214 4.66 17.40 17.24
N LEU A 215 5.89 17.03 16.89
CA LEU A 215 6.28 15.62 16.73
C LEU A 215 6.88 15.10 18.03
N ILE A 216 6.23 14.09 18.62
CA ILE A 216 6.67 13.42 19.84
C ILE A 216 7.22 12.05 19.46
N ARG A 217 8.45 11.74 19.90
CA ARG A 217 8.98 10.37 19.78
C ARG A 217 8.48 9.52 20.93
N GLY A 218 7.89 8.37 20.62
CA GLY A 218 7.41 7.46 21.66
C GLY A 218 6.73 6.21 21.14
N PHE A 219 6.79 5.15 21.94
CA PHE A 219 6.06 3.91 21.69
C PHE A 219 4.69 3.99 22.36
N VAL A 220 3.61 4.05 21.58
CA VAL A 220 2.25 4.03 22.13
C VAL A 220 1.91 2.64 22.64
N LYS A 221 1.46 2.56 23.89
CA LYS A 221 1.09 1.29 24.54
C LYS A 221 -0.39 1.00 24.41
N LYS A 222 -1.23 1.99 24.67
CA LYS A 222 -2.70 1.93 24.64
C LYS A 222 -3.30 3.35 24.60
N VAL A 223 -4.56 3.42 24.21
CA VAL A 223 -5.43 4.59 24.39
C VAL A 223 -5.89 4.64 25.84
N VAL A 224 -5.92 5.84 26.42
CA VAL A 224 -6.49 6.10 27.74
C VAL A 224 -7.97 6.42 27.54
N ILE A 225 -8.84 5.64 28.20
CA ILE A 225 -10.29 5.78 28.09
C ILE A 225 -10.86 6.04 29.48
N GLU A 226 -11.60 7.13 29.61
CA GLU A 226 -12.25 7.59 30.84
C GLU A 226 -13.73 7.82 30.50
N ASP A 227 -14.64 7.18 31.25
CA ASP A 227 -16.10 7.27 31.07
C ASP A 227 -16.60 7.05 29.62
N GLY A 228 -15.92 6.16 28.89
CA GLY A 228 -16.26 5.81 27.50
C GLY A 228 -15.71 6.78 26.44
N CYS A 229 -14.92 7.78 26.83
CA CYS A 229 -14.25 8.73 25.95
C CYS A 229 -12.74 8.48 25.92
N ALA A 230 -12.12 8.56 24.73
CA ALA A 230 -10.67 8.53 24.61
C ALA A 230 -10.06 9.90 24.95
N THR A 231 -9.34 9.99 26.07
CA THR A 231 -8.82 11.27 26.59
C THR A 231 -7.31 11.46 26.38
N GLY A 232 -6.66 10.50 25.73
CA GLY A 232 -5.24 10.56 25.40
C GLY A 232 -4.64 9.19 25.10
N VAL A 233 -3.30 9.13 25.09
CA VAL A 233 -2.55 7.87 24.90
C VAL A 233 -1.42 7.74 25.90
N GLU A 234 -1.22 6.52 26.39
CA GLU A 234 -0.06 6.17 27.22
C GLU A 234 1.11 5.79 26.32
N ILE A 235 2.25 6.46 26.50
CA ILE A 235 3.45 6.20 25.69
C ILE A 235 4.64 5.87 26.57
N ALA A 236 5.51 4.99 26.07
CA ALA A 236 6.87 4.82 26.58
C ALA A 236 7.83 5.71 25.78
N ASN A 237 8.56 6.58 26.48
CA ASN A 237 9.65 7.38 25.92
C ASN A 237 10.91 7.12 26.76
N GLY A 238 11.83 6.32 26.22
CA GLY A 238 12.94 5.77 27.00
C GLY A 238 12.44 4.90 28.16
N ASN A 239 12.88 5.23 29.38
CA ASN A 239 12.47 4.54 30.61
C ASN A 239 11.23 5.16 31.29
N GLN A 240 10.71 6.26 30.74
CA GLN A 240 9.56 6.96 31.31
C GLN A 240 8.27 6.56 30.60
N THR A 241 7.20 6.44 31.39
CA THR A 241 5.83 6.33 30.88
C THR A 241 5.13 7.66 31.10
N GLN A 242 4.49 8.19 30.07
CA GLN A 242 3.76 9.46 30.15
C GLN A 242 2.45 9.39 29.36
N ILE A 243 1.52 10.26 29.72
CA ILE A 243 0.24 10.42 29.02
C ILE A 243 0.29 11.69 28.18
N VAL A 244 -0.03 11.56 26.89
CA VAL A 244 -0.30 12.70 26.01
C VAL A 244 -1.81 12.82 25.88
N ARG A 245 -2.38 13.92 26.38
CA ARG A 245 -3.83 14.14 26.41
C ARG A 245 -4.34 14.77 25.12
N ALA A 246 -5.55 14.36 24.73
CA ALA A 246 -6.33 14.97 23.66
C ALA A 246 -7.56 15.65 24.26
N SER A 247 -7.78 16.93 23.96
CA SER A 247 -8.97 17.67 24.40
C SER A 247 -10.16 17.51 23.43
N ARG A 248 -9.91 17.04 22.20
CA ARG A 248 -10.96 16.70 21.23
C ARG A 248 -10.96 15.24 20.86
N GLU A 249 -9.91 14.75 20.18
CA GLU A 249 -9.91 13.39 19.67
C GLU A 249 -8.51 12.73 19.65
N VAL A 250 -8.49 11.44 19.94
CA VAL A 250 -7.36 10.54 19.66
C VAL A 250 -7.59 9.86 18.31
N ILE A 251 -6.57 9.86 17.45
CA ILE A 251 -6.66 9.32 16.09
C ILE A 251 -5.57 8.28 15.87
N LEU A 252 -5.96 7.02 15.66
CA LEU A 252 -5.01 5.95 15.34
C LEU A 252 -4.72 5.90 13.84
N SER A 253 -3.44 6.09 13.48
CA SER A 253 -2.91 5.96 12.12
C SER A 253 -1.69 5.03 12.12
N ALA A 254 -1.77 3.93 12.87
CA ALA A 254 -0.65 3.05 13.21
C ALA A 254 -0.46 1.87 12.24
N SER A 255 -1.21 1.81 11.13
CA SER A 255 -1.30 0.72 10.13
C SER A 255 -2.28 -0.39 10.48
N SER A 256 -2.61 -1.18 9.46
CA SER A 256 -3.40 -2.42 9.53
C SER A 256 -2.88 -3.48 10.50
N ILE A 257 -1.66 -3.36 11.02
CA ILE A 257 -1.14 -4.30 12.02
C ILE A 257 -1.20 -3.71 13.43
N ASN A 258 -0.74 -2.47 13.62
CA ASN A 258 -0.65 -1.90 14.97
C ASN A 258 -1.94 -1.19 15.44
N SER A 259 -2.76 -0.65 14.55
CA SER A 259 -4.05 -0.03 14.93
C SER A 259 -4.99 -1.03 15.65
N PRO A 260 -5.30 -2.22 15.10
CA PRO A 260 -6.13 -3.20 15.83
C PRO A 260 -5.47 -3.69 17.11
N LYS A 261 -4.14 -3.83 17.13
CA LYS A 261 -3.38 -4.19 18.33
C LYS A 261 -3.54 -3.15 19.45
N ILE A 262 -3.40 -1.87 19.12
CA ILE A 262 -3.56 -0.77 20.08
C ILE A 262 -5.00 -0.73 20.60
N LEU A 263 -6.00 -0.90 19.72
CA LEU A 263 -7.40 -1.00 20.13
C LEU A 263 -7.61 -2.15 21.14
N MET A 264 -7.14 -3.37 20.82
CA MET A 264 -7.28 -4.52 21.72
C MET A 264 -6.57 -4.29 23.06
N LEU A 265 -5.35 -3.75 23.06
CA LEU A 265 -4.63 -3.39 24.30
C LEU A 265 -5.33 -2.29 25.11
N SER A 266 -6.23 -1.54 24.49
CA SER A 266 -7.07 -0.51 25.12
C SER A 266 -8.43 -1.04 25.58
N GLY A 267 -8.70 -2.34 25.42
CA GLY A 267 -9.96 -2.96 25.80
C GLY A 267 -11.05 -2.89 24.72
N ILE A 268 -10.70 -2.57 23.47
CA ILE A 268 -11.64 -2.50 22.34
C ILE A 268 -11.33 -3.65 21.38
N GLY A 269 -12.22 -4.63 21.28
CA GLY A 269 -12.02 -5.81 20.43
C GLY A 269 -12.91 -6.99 20.82
N PRO A 270 -12.66 -8.20 20.30
CA PRO A 270 -13.47 -9.38 20.63
C PRO A 270 -13.41 -9.66 22.15
N ALA A 271 -14.54 -9.56 22.85
CA ALA A 271 -14.56 -9.60 24.31
C ALA A 271 -13.88 -10.83 24.93
N ASP A 272 -14.07 -12.01 24.34
CA ASP A 272 -13.48 -13.24 24.87
C ASP A 272 -11.95 -13.26 24.71
N HIS A 273 -11.44 -12.85 23.54
CA HIS A 273 -10.00 -12.69 23.29
C HIS A 273 -9.35 -11.69 24.26
N LEU A 274 -10.05 -10.60 24.60
CA LEU A 274 -9.57 -9.64 25.59
C LEU A 274 -9.50 -10.23 27.00
N LYS A 275 -10.53 -10.97 27.42
CA LYS A 275 -10.57 -11.67 28.72
C LYS A 275 -9.46 -12.71 28.83
N GLU A 276 -9.19 -13.47 27.77
CA GLU A 276 -8.09 -14.45 27.70
C GLU A 276 -6.72 -13.82 28.00
N HIS A 277 -6.53 -12.56 27.62
CA HIS A 277 -5.31 -11.81 27.90
C HIS A 277 -5.37 -10.95 29.18
N GLY A 278 -6.42 -11.10 30.00
CA GLY A 278 -6.60 -10.33 31.23
C GLY A 278 -6.82 -8.83 31.00
N ILE A 279 -7.37 -8.45 29.84
CA ILE A 279 -7.66 -7.06 29.48
C ILE A 279 -9.13 -6.78 29.78
N LYS A 280 -9.41 -5.69 30.52
CA LYS A 280 -10.78 -5.24 30.78
C LYS A 280 -11.44 -4.84 29.46
N VAL A 281 -12.61 -5.41 29.19
CA VAL A 281 -13.42 -5.04 28.02
C VAL A 281 -14.04 -3.66 28.25
N VAL A 282 -13.75 -2.73 27.34
CA VAL A 282 -14.35 -1.40 27.24
C VAL A 282 -15.48 -1.43 26.21
N ALA A 283 -15.22 -2.01 25.03
CA ALA A 283 -16.20 -2.20 23.99
C ALA A 283 -15.96 -3.56 23.30
N ASP A 284 -16.99 -4.40 23.28
CA ASP A 284 -16.97 -5.65 22.52
C ASP A 284 -17.17 -5.34 21.04
N ARG A 285 -16.09 -5.45 20.27
CA ARG A 285 -16.07 -5.23 18.82
C ARG A 285 -15.37 -6.42 18.16
N PRO A 286 -16.12 -7.47 17.77
CA PRO A 286 -15.52 -8.69 17.20
C PRO A 286 -14.80 -8.44 15.87
N GLY A 287 -15.12 -7.34 15.16
CA GLY A 287 -14.42 -6.95 13.93
C GLY A 287 -12.97 -6.49 14.11
N VAL A 288 -12.54 -6.09 15.32
CA VAL A 288 -11.16 -5.60 15.53
C VAL A 288 -10.16 -6.72 15.29
N GLY A 289 -9.23 -6.46 14.37
CA GLY A 289 -8.21 -7.41 13.96
C GLY A 289 -8.67 -8.40 12.89
N GLN A 290 -9.96 -8.44 12.52
CA GLN A 290 -10.49 -9.37 11.51
C GLN A 290 -10.42 -8.79 10.10
N ASN A 291 -10.79 -9.55 9.06
CA ASN A 291 -10.83 -9.05 7.67
C ASN A 291 -9.46 -8.55 7.16
N LEU A 292 -8.36 -9.13 7.68
CA LEU A 292 -7.03 -8.85 7.16
C LEU A 292 -6.95 -9.32 5.71
N GLN A 293 -6.54 -8.42 4.82
CA GLN A 293 -6.41 -8.62 3.39
C GLN A 293 -5.03 -8.19 2.95
N ASP A 294 -4.48 -8.81 1.91
CA ASP A 294 -3.25 -8.40 1.25
C ASP A 294 -3.33 -8.75 -0.25
N HIS A 295 -2.40 -8.22 -1.02
CA HIS A 295 -2.09 -8.70 -2.35
C HIS A 295 -0.92 -9.68 -2.28
N LEU A 296 -1.09 -10.84 -2.90
CA LEU A 296 0.01 -11.75 -3.21
C LEU A 296 0.45 -11.53 -4.66
N GLU A 297 1.73 -11.78 -4.93
CA GLU A 297 2.32 -11.72 -6.26
C GLU A 297 3.25 -12.91 -6.52
N LEU A 298 3.44 -13.22 -7.80
CA LEU A 298 4.46 -14.12 -8.33
C LEU A 298 5.42 -13.35 -9.23
N TYR A 299 6.66 -13.83 -9.32
CA TYR A 299 7.65 -13.29 -10.25
C TYR A 299 7.83 -14.25 -11.42
N ILE A 300 7.31 -13.86 -12.58
CA ILE A 300 7.52 -14.60 -13.82
C ILE A 300 8.76 -14.04 -14.49
N GLN A 301 9.82 -14.85 -14.55
CA GLN A 301 11.15 -14.43 -14.93
C GLN A 301 11.58 -15.04 -16.26
N ILE A 302 12.09 -14.20 -17.15
CA ILE A 302 12.55 -14.60 -18.49
C ILE A 302 14.03 -14.21 -18.64
N LYS A 303 14.84 -15.13 -19.15
CA LYS A 303 16.23 -14.83 -19.51
C LYS A 303 16.24 -13.83 -20.67
N SER A 304 17.06 -12.81 -20.59
CA SER A 304 17.25 -11.86 -21.69
C SER A 304 18.32 -12.37 -22.65
N LEU A 305 18.01 -12.41 -23.94
CA LEU A 305 18.97 -12.70 -25.01
C LEU A 305 20.00 -11.58 -25.20
N LEU A 306 19.66 -10.36 -24.78
CA LEU A 306 20.52 -9.18 -24.94
C LEU A 306 20.99 -8.64 -23.58
N PRO A 307 22.21 -8.08 -23.49
CA PRO A 307 22.78 -7.54 -22.25
C PRO A 307 22.29 -6.11 -21.93
N ILE A 308 20.97 -5.89 -22.01
CA ILE A 308 20.33 -4.58 -21.89
C ILE A 308 19.57 -4.36 -20.58
N THR A 309 19.53 -5.38 -19.73
CA THR A 309 18.81 -5.36 -18.44
C THR A 309 19.63 -4.61 -17.38
N LEU A 310 19.00 -4.26 -16.25
CA LEU A 310 19.69 -3.54 -15.16
C LEU A 310 20.80 -4.36 -14.51
N TYR A 311 20.88 -5.67 -14.78
CA TYR A 311 21.99 -6.52 -14.37
C TYR A 311 23.36 -5.95 -14.78
N ARG A 312 23.44 -5.23 -15.91
CA ARG A 312 24.69 -4.56 -16.35
C ARG A 312 25.27 -3.58 -15.33
N TYR A 313 24.44 -3.07 -14.42
CA TYR A 313 24.82 -2.09 -13.40
C TYR A 313 25.03 -2.74 -12.02
N TRP A 314 25.01 -4.07 -11.91
CA TRP A 314 25.09 -4.76 -10.62
C TRP A 314 26.49 -4.73 -9.98
N ASN A 315 27.52 -4.48 -10.80
CA ASN A 315 28.90 -4.36 -10.36
C ASN A 315 29.12 -3.10 -9.48
N TRP A 316 30.13 -3.18 -8.61
CA TRP A 316 30.43 -2.15 -7.62
C TRP A 316 30.79 -0.79 -8.24
N VAL A 317 31.48 -0.77 -9.38
CA VAL A 317 31.83 0.48 -10.10
C VAL A 317 30.56 1.20 -10.57
N SER A 318 29.65 0.48 -11.21
CA SER A 318 28.38 1.04 -11.69
C SER A 318 27.53 1.54 -10.53
N LYS A 319 27.44 0.77 -9.42
CA LYS A 319 26.74 1.20 -8.20
C LYS A 319 27.36 2.46 -7.60
N ALA A 320 28.69 2.57 -7.57
CA ALA A 320 29.38 3.76 -7.09
C ALA A 320 29.10 4.99 -7.98
N ILE A 321 29.14 4.84 -9.31
CA ILE A 321 28.83 5.93 -10.26
C ILE A 321 27.37 6.36 -10.13
N ILE A 322 26.43 5.40 -10.03
CA ILE A 322 25.00 5.68 -9.83
C ILE A 322 24.78 6.43 -8.52
N GLY A 323 25.39 5.95 -7.44
CA GLY A 323 25.35 6.57 -6.12
C GLY A 323 25.91 7.99 -6.13
N ALA A 324 27.08 8.20 -6.73
CA ALA A 324 27.71 9.52 -6.86
C ALA A 324 26.86 10.48 -7.69
N ARG A 325 26.37 10.05 -8.86
CA ARG A 325 25.50 10.86 -9.71
C ARG A 325 24.23 11.27 -8.98
N TRP A 326 23.59 10.35 -8.25
CA TRP A 326 22.42 10.69 -7.44
C TRP A 326 22.80 11.61 -6.27
N LEU A 327 23.91 11.36 -5.59
CA LEU A 327 24.34 12.15 -4.44
C LEU A 327 24.50 13.63 -4.80
N PHE A 328 25.22 13.90 -5.89
CA PHE A 328 25.55 15.27 -6.32
C PHE A 328 24.50 15.92 -7.23
N LEU A 329 23.85 15.15 -8.11
CA LEU A 329 22.96 15.71 -9.14
C LEU A 329 21.50 15.31 -8.98
N LYS A 330 21.18 14.31 -8.15
CA LYS A 330 19.82 13.74 -8.03
C LYS A 330 19.24 13.28 -9.37
N THR A 331 20.08 12.77 -10.28
CA THR A 331 19.66 12.27 -11.60
C THR A 331 20.16 10.85 -11.88
N GLY A 332 19.74 10.29 -13.01
CA GLY A 332 20.17 8.97 -13.49
C GLY A 332 19.39 7.83 -12.85
N LEU A 333 19.92 6.60 -12.94
CA LEU A 333 19.24 5.39 -12.46
C LEU A 333 18.92 5.44 -10.96
N GLY A 334 19.75 6.13 -10.17
CA GLY A 334 19.51 6.32 -8.73
C GLY A 334 18.21 7.06 -8.42
N ALA A 335 17.71 7.87 -9.38
CA ALA A 335 16.54 8.72 -9.27
C ALA A 335 15.24 8.07 -9.80
N SER A 336 15.22 6.77 -10.05
CA SER A 336 14.02 6.02 -10.44
C SER A 336 13.88 4.74 -9.61
N ASN A 337 12.64 4.35 -9.30
CA ASN A 337 12.33 3.08 -8.64
C ASN A 337 12.39 1.88 -9.60
N GLN A 338 12.64 2.11 -10.91
CA GLN A 338 12.73 1.11 -11.98
C GLN A 338 11.42 0.40 -12.35
N PHE A 339 10.30 0.73 -11.69
CA PHE A 339 8.95 0.29 -12.05
C PHE A 339 8.34 1.32 -13.00
N GLU A 340 8.69 1.26 -14.30
CA GLU A 340 8.32 2.32 -15.25
C GLU A 340 7.24 1.90 -16.27
N SER A 341 6.83 0.64 -16.30
CA SER A 341 5.63 0.18 -17.03
C SER A 341 4.89 -0.91 -16.25
N ALA A 342 3.58 -0.98 -16.48
CA ALA A 342 2.66 -1.84 -15.76
C ALA A 342 1.47 -2.19 -16.65
N ALA A 343 0.63 -3.08 -16.15
CA ALA A 343 -0.66 -3.38 -16.74
C ALA A 343 -1.69 -3.70 -15.67
N PHE A 344 -2.95 -3.47 -15.99
CA PHE A 344 -4.09 -3.97 -15.25
C PHE A 344 -4.99 -4.70 -16.24
N ILE A 345 -5.23 -5.99 -16.04
CA ILE A 345 -6.08 -6.78 -16.92
C ILE A 345 -7.10 -7.58 -16.12
N ARG A 346 -8.06 -8.14 -16.82
CA ARG A 346 -9.07 -9.04 -16.26
C ARG A 346 -8.59 -10.48 -16.35
N SER A 347 -8.86 -11.29 -15.34
CA SER A 347 -8.49 -12.71 -15.31
C SER A 347 -9.27 -13.52 -16.33
N ASP A 348 -10.55 -13.20 -16.50
CA ASP A 348 -11.49 -13.95 -17.36
C ASP A 348 -12.64 -13.07 -17.90
N ALA A 349 -13.42 -13.62 -18.82
CA ALA A 349 -14.72 -13.08 -19.19
C ALA A 349 -15.67 -13.13 -17.97
N GLY A 350 -16.56 -12.15 -17.85
CA GLY A 350 -17.48 -12.02 -16.71
C GLY A 350 -16.90 -11.26 -15.52
N VAL A 351 -15.63 -10.86 -15.56
CA VAL A 351 -15.05 -9.92 -14.60
C VAL A 351 -15.31 -8.49 -15.10
N GLU A 352 -15.97 -7.63 -14.31
CA GLU A 352 -16.38 -6.29 -14.77
C GLU A 352 -15.22 -5.32 -15.00
N TYR A 353 -14.16 -5.40 -14.18
CA TYR A 353 -13.01 -4.50 -14.22
C TYR A 353 -11.73 -5.22 -13.79
N PRO A 354 -10.53 -4.75 -14.16
CA PRO A 354 -9.27 -5.47 -13.96
C PRO A 354 -9.10 -6.00 -12.54
N ASP A 355 -8.72 -7.26 -12.38
CA ASP A 355 -8.38 -7.93 -11.12
C ASP A 355 -6.94 -8.45 -11.10
N ILE A 356 -6.18 -8.35 -12.19
CA ILE A 356 -4.76 -8.69 -12.22
C ILE A 356 -3.94 -7.43 -12.39
N GLN A 357 -2.93 -7.26 -11.55
CA GLN A 357 -1.92 -6.21 -11.69
C GLN A 357 -0.60 -6.79 -12.21
N TYR A 358 0.11 -5.99 -13.01
CA TYR A 358 1.46 -6.26 -13.48
C TYR A 358 2.39 -5.12 -13.11
N HIS A 359 3.55 -5.45 -12.58
CA HIS A 359 4.69 -4.55 -12.45
C HIS A 359 5.86 -5.10 -13.28
N PHE A 360 6.30 -4.36 -14.30
CA PHE A 360 7.38 -4.84 -15.17
C PHE A 360 8.75 -4.30 -14.73
N LEU A 361 9.71 -5.21 -14.59
CA LEU A 361 11.10 -4.91 -14.23
C LEU A 361 12.06 -5.41 -15.32
N PRO A 362 12.95 -4.56 -15.85
CA PRO A 362 14.03 -4.98 -16.74
C PRO A 362 15.21 -5.58 -15.96
N ILE A 363 14.93 -6.47 -14.99
CA ILE A 363 15.88 -7.25 -14.21
C ILE A 363 15.18 -8.49 -13.62
N ALA A 364 15.88 -9.62 -13.50
CA ALA A 364 15.39 -10.82 -12.80
C ALA A 364 16.02 -10.91 -11.41
N VAL A 365 15.26 -10.54 -10.37
CA VAL A 365 15.70 -10.47 -8.96
C VAL A 365 14.57 -10.89 -8.04
N ARG A 366 14.90 -11.51 -6.91
CA ARG A 366 13.96 -11.68 -5.80
C ARG A 366 13.89 -10.40 -4.96
N TYR A 367 12.80 -10.18 -4.22
CA TYR A 367 12.62 -8.96 -3.41
C TYR A 367 13.62 -8.81 -2.26
N ASP A 368 14.25 -9.92 -1.84
CA ASP A 368 15.38 -9.91 -0.89
C ASP A 368 16.66 -9.27 -1.47
N GLY A 369 16.61 -8.79 -2.73
CA GLY A 369 17.68 -8.09 -3.40
C GLY A 369 18.76 -9.02 -3.96
N LYS A 370 18.57 -10.34 -3.91
CA LYS A 370 19.47 -11.31 -4.53
C LYS A 370 19.05 -11.54 -5.99
N ALA A 371 20.04 -11.60 -6.88
CA ALA A 371 19.81 -12.01 -8.26
C ALA A 371 19.29 -13.45 -8.27
N ALA A 372 18.14 -13.69 -8.91
CA ALA A 372 17.47 -15.00 -8.91
C ALA A 372 18.20 -16.04 -9.78
N ALA A 373 19.03 -15.57 -10.71
CA ALA A 373 19.94 -16.37 -11.51
C ALA A 373 21.13 -15.49 -11.94
N GLU A 374 22.30 -16.09 -12.17
CA GLU A 374 23.42 -15.37 -12.78
C GLU A 374 23.05 -14.90 -14.20
N GLY A 375 23.12 -13.60 -14.47
CA GLY A 375 23.03 -13.04 -15.81
C GLY A 375 21.84 -12.11 -16.09
N HIS A 376 21.66 -11.79 -17.36
CA HIS A 376 20.63 -10.86 -17.81
C HIS A 376 19.26 -11.55 -17.88
N GLY A 377 18.29 -11.01 -17.14
CA GLY A 377 16.87 -11.37 -17.23
C GLY A 377 15.96 -10.18 -16.98
N PHE A 378 14.67 -10.35 -17.22
CA PHE A 378 13.60 -9.41 -16.89
C PHE A 378 12.41 -10.17 -16.31
N GLN A 379 11.52 -9.46 -15.63
CA GLN A 379 10.40 -10.10 -14.94
C GLN A 379 9.15 -9.23 -14.93
N ALA A 380 8.02 -9.90 -14.75
CA ALA A 380 6.78 -9.28 -14.34
C ALA A 380 6.40 -9.79 -12.95
N HIS A 381 6.12 -8.88 -12.03
CA HIS A 381 5.42 -9.23 -10.80
C HIS A 381 3.93 -9.19 -11.12
N THR A 382 3.21 -10.24 -10.76
CA THR A 382 1.79 -10.33 -11.08
C THR A 382 1.03 -11.15 -10.08
N GLY A 383 -0.21 -10.75 -9.84
CA GLY A 383 -1.12 -11.47 -8.96
C GLY A 383 -2.54 -10.92 -9.05
N PRO A 384 -3.53 -11.68 -8.56
CA PRO A 384 -4.88 -11.20 -8.38
C PRO A 384 -4.94 -10.19 -7.22
N MET A 385 -5.68 -9.11 -7.45
CA MET A 385 -5.80 -7.97 -6.54
C MET A 385 -7.03 -8.06 -5.64
N ARG A 386 -7.89 -9.08 -5.82
CA ARG A 386 -9.16 -9.21 -5.09
C ARG A 386 -9.39 -10.60 -4.55
N SER A 387 -8.35 -11.18 -3.94
CA SER A 387 -8.45 -12.44 -3.22
C SER A 387 -9.62 -12.42 -2.22
N PRO A 388 -10.48 -13.45 -2.19
CA PRO A 388 -11.50 -13.62 -1.16
C PRO A 388 -10.94 -14.15 0.17
N SER A 389 -9.69 -14.65 0.22
CA SER A 389 -9.05 -15.08 1.47
C SER A 389 -9.05 -13.96 2.52
N ARG A 390 -9.34 -14.31 3.78
CA ARG A 390 -9.38 -13.37 4.91
C ARG A 390 -8.63 -13.92 6.10
N GLY A 391 -7.81 -13.07 6.69
CA GLY A 391 -7.01 -13.35 7.85
C GLY A 391 -7.39 -12.52 9.08
N SER A 392 -6.50 -12.55 10.07
CA SER A 392 -6.62 -11.75 11.29
C SER A 392 -5.28 -11.30 11.89
N VAL A 393 -5.35 -10.24 12.71
CA VAL A 393 -4.30 -9.76 13.60
C VAL A 393 -4.83 -9.84 15.03
N THR A 394 -4.26 -10.71 15.85
CA THR A 394 -4.68 -10.93 17.24
C THR A 394 -3.53 -10.66 18.22
N LEU A 395 -3.86 -10.45 19.49
CA LEU A 395 -2.83 -10.32 20.52
C LEU A 395 -2.12 -11.66 20.74
N ARG A 396 -0.80 -11.58 20.94
CA ARG A 396 -0.01 -12.69 21.49
C ARG A 396 -0.01 -12.68 23.01
N SER A 397 -0.01 -11.49 23.59
CA SER A 397 -0.08 -11.24 25.03
C SER A 397 -0.59 -9.81 25.27
N ASN A 398 -0.83 -9.47 26.54
CA ASN A 398 -1.17 -8.11 26.95
C ASN A 398 0.05 -7.16 27.07
N HIS A 399 1.26 -7.62 26.74
CA HIS A 399 2.46 -6.79 26.78
C HIS A 399 2.56 -5.93 25.52
N PRO A 400 2.57 -4.59 25.62
CA PRO A 400 2.51 -3.73 24.43
C PRO A 400 3.65 -3.92 23.44
N LYS A 401 4.85 -4.29 23.91
CA LYS A 401 6.03 -4.54 23.06
C LYS A 401 6.01 -5.90 22.34
N ALA A 402 5.16 -6.84 22.74
CA ALA A 402 5.07 -8.13 22.07
C ALA A 402 4.53 -7.97 20.64
N ALA A 403 5.13 -8.65 19.66
CA ALA A 403 4.57 -8.67 18.31
C ALA A 403 3.19 -9.35 18.32
N PRO A 404 2.21 -8.84 17.56
CA PRO A 404 0.92 -9.54 17.42
C PRO A 404 1.09 -10.88 16.71
N LYS A 405 0.05 -11.71 16.74
CA LYS A 405 -0.09 -12.83 15.80
C LYS A 405 -0.70 -12.28 14.52
N ILE A 406 -0.10 -12.59 13.37
CA ILE A 406 -0.54 -12.11 12.05
C ILE A 406 -0.76 -13.34 11.20
N LEU A 407 -1.99 -13.62 10.80
CA LEU A 407 -2.30 -14.74 9.92
C LEU A 407 -3.13 -14.18 8.77
N PHE A 408 -2.62 -14.21 7.54
CA PHE A 408 -3.38 -13.75 6.38
C PHE A 408 -4.35 -14.82 5.88
N ASN A 409 -4.07 -16.08 6.20
CA ASN A 409 -4.82 -17.22 5.70
C ASN A 409 -4.78 -17.27 4.16
N TYR A 410 -3.57 -17.06 3.62
CA TYR A 410 -3.32 -16.99 2.20
C TYR A 410 -3.77 -18.28 1.51
N MET A 411 -4.32 -18.16 0.30
CA MET A 411 -4.74 -19.30 -0.53
C MET A 411 -5.80 -20.21 0.12
N SER A 412 -6.55 -19.70 1.11
CA SER A 412 -7.61 -20.45 1.78
C SER A 412 -8.87 -20.66 0.92
N HIS A 413 -9.00 -19.90 -0.18
CA HIS A 413 -10.13 -19.98 -1.08
C HIS A 413 -9.75 -20.57 -2.45
N PRO A 414 -10.56 -21.48 -3.06
CA PRO A 414 -10.24 -22.11 -4.34
C PRO A 414 -9.97 -21.15 -5.50
N ASN A 415 -10.66 -20.00 -5.53
CA ASN A 415 -10.47 -18.98 -6.56
C ASN A 415 -9.03 -18.44 -6.59
N ASP A 416 -8.33 -18.35 -5.44
CA ASP A 416 -6.97 -17.83 -5.41
C ASP A 416 -6.04 -18.68 -6.28
N TRP A 417 -6.17 -20.00 -6.20
CA TRP A 417 -5.38 -20.95 -7.00
C TRP A 417 -5.67 -20.80 -8.49
N ARG A 418 -6.95 -20.76 -8.87
CA ARG A 418 -7.36 -20.55 -10.27
C ARG A 418 -6.78 -19.24 -10.83
N ASP A 419 -6.92 -18.14 -10.10
CA ASP A 419 -6.54 -16.81 -10.57
C ASP A 419 -5.01 -16.72 -10.71
N PHE A 420 -4.24 -17.31 -9.79
CA PHE A 420 -2.79 -17.36 -9.92
C PHE A 420 -2.31 -18.23 -11.09
N ARG A 421 -2.93 -19.38 -11.36
CA ARG A 421 -2.64 -20.16 -12.57
C ARG A 421 -2.91 -19.35 -13.84
N GLN A 422 -4.00 -18.58 -13.83
CA GLN A 422 -4.33 -17.68 -14.93
C GLN A 422 -3.29 -16.57 -15.10
N CYS A 423 -2.81 -15.95 -14.02
CA CYS A 423 -1.69 -15.00 -14.07
C CYS A 423 -0.46 -15.61 -14.76
N ILE A 424 -0.07 -16.84 -14.42
CA ILE A 424 1.08 -17.51 -15.05
C ILE A 424 0.86 -17.68 -16.57
N ARG A 425 -0.30 -18.22 -16.96
CA ARG A 425 -0.64 -18.50 -18.37
C ARG A 425 -0.69 -17.23 -19.21
N LEU A 426 -1.36 -16.19 -18.73
CA LEU A 426 -1.45 -14.90 -19.41
C LEU A 426 -0.08 -14.24 -19.53
N THR A 427 0.76 -14.34 -18.50
CA THR A 427 2.11 -13.75 -18.53
C THR A 427 3.02 -14.45 -19.54
N ARG A 428 2.95 -15.78 -19.63
CA ARG A 428 3.65 -16.56 -20.66
C ARG A 428 3.21 -16.14 -22.06
N GLU A 429 1.92 -15.96 -22.28
CA GLU A 429 1.38 -15.47 -23.54
C GLU A 429 1.92 -14.08 -23.89
N ILE A 430 1.93 -13.15 -22.94
CA ILE A 430 2.45 -11.78 -23.13
C ILE A 430 3.94 -11.82 -23.49
N PHE A 431 4.77 -12.57 -22.77
CA PHE A 431 6.19 -12.68 -23.08
C PHE A 431 6.47 -13.47 -24.37
N GLY A 432 5.53 -14.29 -24.84
CA GLY A 432 5.58 -14.98 -26.13
C GLY A 432 5.29 -14.11 -27.36
N GLN A 433 4.83 -12.87 -27.18
CA GLN A 433 4.47 -11.98 -28.30
C GLN A 433 5.69 -11.50 -29.12
N LYS A 434 5.44 -11.10 -30.37
CA LYS A 434 6.47 -10.69 -31.34
C LYS A 434 7.36 -9.55 -30.83
N ALA A 435 6.82 -8.63 -30.02
CA ALA A 435 7.55 -7.53 -29.41
C ALA A 435 8.72 -8.01 -28.52
N PHE A 436 8.60 -9.22 -27.95
CA PHE A 436 9.63 -9.84 -27.13
C PHE A 436 10.55 -10.81 -27.87
N ALA A 437 10.28 -11.16 -29.13
CA ALA A 437 11.04 -12.18 -29.88
C ALA A 437 12.56 -11.96 -29.92
N LYS A 438 13.02 -10.69 -29.91
CA LYS A 438 14.45 -10.33 -29.90
C LYS A 438 15.08 -10.23 -28.51
N PHE A 439 14.27 -10.34 -27.46
CA PHE A 439 14.65 -10.11 -26.06
C PHE A 439 14.47 -11.36 -25.19
N ALA A 440 13.35 -12.07 -25.34
CA ALA A 440 12.98 -13.21 -24.51
C ALA A 440 13.75 -14.47 -24.93
N GLY A 441 14.49 -15.05 -23.98
CA GLY A 441 15.07 -16.37 -24.06
C GLY A 441 14.24 -17.38 -23.28
N LYS A 442 14.89 -18.33 -22.60
CA LYS A 442 14.22 -19.35 -21.78
C LYS A 442 13.51 -18.73 -20.58
N GLU A 443 12.37 -19.29 -20.21
CA GLU A 443 11.71 -19.01 -18.92
C GLU A 443 12.61 -19.52 -17.78
N ILE A 444 12.89 -18.66 -16.81
CA ILE A 444 13.69 -18.98 -15.61
C ILE A 444 12.77 -19.51 -14.52
N GLN A 445 11.63 -18.83 -14.32
CA GLN A 445 10.67 -19.14 -13.26
C GLN A 445 9.26 -18.78 -13.78
N PRO A 446 8.26 -19.67 -13.72
CA PRO A 446 8.25 -21.01 -13.11
C PRO A 446 9.12 -22.07 -13.80
N GLY A 447 9.36 -21.92 -15.09
CA GLY A 447 10.06 -22.90 -15.93
C GLY A 447 9.11 -23.51 -16.94
N ALA A 448 9.57 -23.63 -18.18
CA ALA A 448 8.71 -23.96 -19.33
C ALA A 448 8.10 -25.38 -19.27
N ASP A 449 8.64 -26.26 -18.43
CA ASP A 449 8.17 -27.63 -18.30
C ASP A 449 6.93 -27.76 -17.40
N LEU A 450 6.67 -26.77 -16.52
CA LEU A 450 5.48 -26.77 -15.65
C LEU A 450 4.25 -26.29 -16.44
N GLN A 451 3.28 -27.16 -16.71
CA GLN A 451 2.13 -26.87 -17.57
C GLN A 451 0.78 -27.21 -16.95
N THR A 452 0.71 -28.30 -16.19
CA THR A 452 -0.52 -28.80 -15.56
C THR A 452 -0.94 -27.94 -14.37
N ASP A 453 -2.21 -28.00 -14.00
CA ASP A 453 -2.71 -27.26 -12.83
C ASP A 453 -1.95 -27.63 -11.54
N ASP A 454 -1.68 -28.93 -11.32
CA ASP A 454 -0.98 -29.41 -10.11
C ASP A 454 0.49 -28.94 -10.05
N GLU A 455 1.19 -28.93 -11.19
CA GLU A 455 2.55 -28.39 -11.31
C GLU A 455 2.60 -26.89 -11.01
N LEU A 456 1.63 -26.14 -11.56
CA LEU A 456 1.52 -24.71 -11.31
C LEU A 456 1.14 -24.43 -9.84
N ASP A 457 0.22 -25.19 -9.25
CA ASP A 457 -0.18 -25.03 -7.85
C ASP A 457 0.98 -25.32 -6.89
N SER A 458 1.79 -26.34 -7.18
CA SER A 458 3.03 -26.63 -6.43
C SER A 458 4.00 -25.44 -6.48
N PHE A 459 4.19 -24.88 -7.67
CA PHE A 459 5.02 -23.69 -7.87
C PHE A 459 4.47 -22.46 -7.13
N ILE A 460 3.17 -22.19 -7.25
CA ILE A 460 2.46 -21.09 -6.59
C ILE A 460 2.71 -21.18 -5.08
N LYS A 461 2.45 -22.35 -4.50
CA LYS A 461 2.58 -22.60 -3.06
C LYS A 461 3.98 -22.32 -2.53
N GLU A 462 5.02 -22.63 -3.30
CA GLU A 462 6.41 -22.39 -2.92
C GLU A 462 6.87 -20.93 -3.13
N HIS A 463 6.29 -20.23 -4.11
CA HIS A 463 6.87 -18.97 -4.62
C HIS A 463 6.00 -17.73 -4.49
N VAL A 464 4.72 -17.82 -4.10
CA VAL A 464 3.93 -16.61 -3.81
C VAL A 464 4.56 -15.82 -2.66
N GLU A 465 4.56 -14.51 -2.82
CA GLU A 465 5.04 -13.55 -1.81
C GLU A 465 4.01 -12.43 -1.62
N SER A 466 4.02 -11.81 -0.45
CA SER A 466 3.21 -10.61 -0.19
C SER A 466 3.76 -9.41 -0.99
N ALA A 467 2.87 -8.65 -1.60
CA ALA A 467 3.16 -7.35 -2.19
C ALA A 467 3.12 -6.21 -1.14
N TYR A 468 2.97 -6.55 0.13
CA TYR A 468 3.05 -5.68 1.31
C TYR A 468 1.96 -4.61 1.40
N HIS A 469 0.74 -5.01 1.07
CA HIS A 469 -0.49 -4.23 1.04
C HIS A 469 -1.53 -4.64 2.11
N PRO A 470 -1.15 -4.87 3.39
CA PRO A 470 -2.11 -5.28 4.40
C PRO A 470 -3.14 -4.18 4.69
N CYS A 471 -4.42 -4.55 4.77
CA CYS A 471 -5.54 -3.65 5.08
C CYS A 471 -6.71 -4.38 5.76
N GLY A 472 -7.74 -3.62 6.18
CA GLY A 472 -9.06 -4.16 6.55
C GLY A 472 -9.30 -4.57 8.00
N THR A 473 -8.28 -4.55 8.85
CA THR A 473 -8.32 -4.98 10.26
C THR A 473 -9.12 -4.12 11.23
N CYS A 474 -9.55 -2.94 10.79
CA CYS A 474 -10.47 -2.07 11.50
C CYS A 474 -11.58 -1.61 10.54
N LYS A 475 -12.15 -2.56 9.78
CA LYS A 475 -13.13 -2.35 8.70
C LYS A 475 -14.13 -1.22 9.00
N MET A 476 -14.26 -0.29 8.04
CA MET A 476 -15.33 0.69 8.00
C MET A 476 -16.65 0.05 7.56
N GLY A 477 -17.76 0.47 8.15
CA GLY A 477 -19.08 -0.03 7.78
C GLY A 477 -20.20 0.79 8.42
N ALA A 478 -21.44 0.34 8.23
CA ALA A 478 -22.58 0.92 8.93
C ALA A 478 -22.46 0.71 10.45
N ILE A 479 -23.06 1.59 11.25
CA ILE A 479 -22.97 1.53 12.72
C ILE A 479 -23.56 0.23 13.29
N ASP A 480 -24.56 -0.32 12.61
CA ASP A 480 -25.24 -1.57 12.93
C ASP A 480 -24.56 -2.82 12.32
N ASP A 481 -23.51 -2.67 11.51
CA ASP A 481 -22.69 -3.81 11.07
C ASP A 481 -21.91 -4.37 12.29
N PRO A 482 -22.17 -5.63 12.72
CA PRO A 482 -21.50 -6.22 13.87
C PRO A 482 -19.99 -6.37 13.66
N MET A 483 -19.54 -6.43 12.41
CA MET A 483 -18.13 -6.59 12.03
C MET A 483 -17.43 -5.26 11.67
N ALA A 484 -18.16 -4.14 11.62
CA ALA A 484 -17.52 -2.84 11.49
C ALA A 484 -16.69 -2.52 12.74
N VAL A 485 -15.66 -1.70 12.60
CA VAL A 485 -14.88 -1.18 13.73
C VAL A 485 -15.00 0.32 13.78
N VAL A 486 -15.04 0.95 12.61
CA VAL A 486 -15.34 2.36 12.48
C VAL A 486 -16.58 2.60 11.63
N ASP A 487 -17.28 3.69 11.92
CA ASP A 487 -18.39 4.17 11.10
C ASP A 487 -17.89 4.92 9.84
N PRO A 488 -18.77 5.39 8.93
CA PRO A 488 -18.36 6.08 7.70
C PRO A 488 -17.65 7.42 7.94
N GLU A 489 -17.70 7.98 9.15
CA GLU A 489 -16.92 9.16 9.52
C GLU A 489 -15.59 8.77 10.18
N THR A 490 -15.22 7.49 10.19
CA THR A 490 -14.00 6.92 10.79
C THR A 490 -13.98 6.89 12.33
N ARG A 491 -15.12 7.10 12.98
CA ARG A 491 -15.26 7.02 14.46
C ARG A 491 -15.29 5.57 14.91
N VAL A 492 -14.54 5.23 15.94
CA VAL A 492 -14.59 3.89 16.55
C VAL A 492 -15.96 3.66 17.17
N ILE A 493 -16.64 2.61 16.74
CA ILE A 493 -17.98 2.29 17.22
C ILE A 493 -17.88 1.80 18.68
N GLY A 494 -18.57 2.49 19.59
CA GLY A 494 -18.61 2.15 21.02
C GLY A 494 -17.65 2.92 21.92
N VAL A 495 -16.80 3.80 21.36
CA VAL A 495 -15.91 4.69 22.13
C VAL A 495 -15.95 6.09 21.55
N LYS A 496 -16.24 7.09 22.39
CA LYS A 496 -16.28 8.49 21.96
C LYS A 496 -14.86 9.04 21.80
N ASP A 497 -14.72 10.05 20.94
CA ASP A 497 -13.48 10.82 20.76
C ASP A 497 -12.27 9.98 20.28
N LEU A 498 -12.55 8.85 19.63
CA LEU A 498 -11.56 7.95 19.08
C LEU A 498 -11.85 7.66 17.60
N ARG A 499 -10.85 7.81 16.75
CA ARG A 499 -10.90 7.43 15.33
C ARG A 499 -9.79 6.48 14.93
N VAL A 500 -10.01 5.74 13.84
CA VAL A 500 -8.95 5.03 13.12
C VAL A 500 -8.91 5.55 11.69
N VAL A 501 -7.73 6.00 11.27
CA VAL A 501 -7.52 6.62 9.96
C VAL A 501 -6.21 6.09 9.37
N ASP A 502 -6.28 4.92 8.76
CA ASP A 502 -5.22 4.29 7.96
C ASP A 502 -5.80 3.15 7.10
N SER A 503 -4.95 2.32 6.47
CA SER A 503 -5.43 1.21 5.63
C SER A 503 -6.21 0.12 6.37
N SER A 504 -6.18 0.07 7.70
CA SER A 504 -7.00 -0.87 8.49
C SER A 504 -8.50 -0.68 8.22
N ILE A 505 -8.95 0.51 7.84
CA ILE A 505 -10.40 0.77 7.70
C ILE A 505 -11.00 0.31 6.38
N PHE A 506 -10.20 -0.21 5.44
CA PHE A 506 -10.69 -0.55 4.11
C PHE A 506 -11.67 -1.73 4.19
N PRO A 507 -12.94 -1.59 3.76
CA PRO A 507 -13.87 -2.71 3.76
C PRO A 507 -13.38 -3.85 2.87
N ARG A 508 -12.85 -3.49 1.71
CA ARG A 508 -12.18 -4.38 0.75
C ARG A 508 -10.91 -3.73 0.24
N ILE A 509 -9.87 -4.51 -0.01
CA ILE A 509 -8.65 -4.01 -0.65
C ILE A 509 -8.96 -3.39 -2.03
N THR A 510 -8.24 -2.33 -2.40
CA THR A 510 -8.40 -1.65 -3.70
C THR A 510 -7.50 -2.28 -4.75
N ASN A 511 -7.87 -2.19 -6.03
CA ASN A 511 -7.14 -2.73 -7.17
C ASN A 511 -5.81 -2.00 -7.43
N GLY A 512 -4.79 -2.36 -6.66
CA GLY A 512 -3.41 -1.88 -6.78
C GLY A 512 -2.77 -1.44 -5.45
N ASN A 513 -1.61 -0.80 -5.53
CA ASN A 513 -0.81 -0.44 -4.35
C ASN A 513 -1.52 0.55 -3.40
N LEU A 514 -1.47 0.30 -2.08
CA LEU A 514 -2.33 0.99 -1.10
C LEU A 514 -1.83 2.34 -0.57
N ASN A 515 -0.66 2.83 -0.99
CA ASN A 515 -0.13 4.09 -0.45
C ASN A 515 -1.03 5.28 -0.84
N GLY A 516 -1.50 5.34 -2.09
CA GLY A 516 -2.44 6.36 -2.56
C GLY A 516 -3.75 6.36 -1.75
N PRO A 517 -4.48 5.23 -1.70
CA PRO A 517 -5.69 5.07 -0.90
C PRO A 517 -5.51 5.45 0.58
N SER A 518 -4.37 5.10 1.19
CA SER A 518 -4.10 5.42 2.59
C SER A 518 -3.94 6.93 2.83
N ILE A 519 -3.28 7.65 1.92
CA ILE A 519 -3.16 9.12 2.00
C ILE A 519 -4.52 9.77 1.74
N MET A 520 -5.30 9.26 0.78
CA MET A 520 -6.66 9.74 0.49
C MET A 520 -7.58 9.61 1.71
N VAL A 521 -7.50 8.50 2.44
CA VAL A 521 -8.24 8.34 3.71
C VAL A 521 -7.85 9.41 4.73
N GLY A 522 -6.55 9.71 4.89
CA GLY A 522 -6.10 10.77 5.79
C GLY A 522 -6.59 12.17 5.36
N GLU A 523 -6.56 12.46 4.06
CA GLU A 523 -7.10 13.69 3.48
C GLU A 523 -8.60 13.85 3.77
N LYS A 524 -9.39 12.82 3.49
CA LYS A 524 -10.84 12.86 3.64
C LYS A 524 -11.30 12.85 5.10
N ALA A 525 -10.66 12.05 5.94
CA ALA A 525 -10.96 12.01 7.37
C ALA A 525 -10.70 13.36 8.05
N ALA A 526 -9.73 14.15 7.58
CA ALA A 526 -9.50 15.49 8.12
C ALA A 526 -10.73 16.39 7.97
N ASP A 527 -11.44 16.33 6.84
CA ASP A 527 -12.66 17.11 6.63
C ASP A 527 -13.80 16.62 7.55
N HIS A 528 -13.92 15.31 7.78
CA HIS A 528 -14.86 14.75 8.76
C HIS A 528 -14.57 15.23 10.19
N ILE A 529 -13.31 15.35 10.56
CA ILE A 529 -12.87 15.79 11.91
C ILE A 529 -13.09 17.30 12.09
N LEU A 530 -12.75 18.10 11.07
CA LEU A 530 -12.88 19.55 11.14
C LEU A 530 -14.34 20.00 11.08
N GLY A 531 -15.20 19.26 10.38
CA GLY A 531 -16.63 19.60 10.24
C GLY A 531 -16.89 20.80 9.31
N ASP A 532 -15.89 21.22 8.54
CA ASP A 532 -15.96 22.39 7.64
C ASP A 532 -16.66 22.10 6.30
N GLY A 533 -17.20 20.87 6.13
CA GLY A 533 -17.86 20.40 4.92
C GLY A 533 -17.00 19.49 4.06
N MET A 534 -17.64 18.63 3.26
CA MET A 534 -16.97 17.67 2.37
C MET A 534 -16.77 18.27 0.97
N LEU A 535 -15.75 17.83 0.24
CA LEU A 535 -15.57 18.19 -1.17
C LEU A 535 -16.74 17.66 -2.01
N ALA A 536 -17.17 18.45 -2.98
CA ALA A 536 -18.27 18.10 -3.89
C ALA A 536 -17.96 16.84 -4.70
N LYS A 537 -18.97 15.96 -4.83
CA LYS A 537 -18.86 14.71 -5.60
C LYS A 537 -18.45 14.99 -7.05
N SER A 538 -17.63 14.11 -7.61
CA SER A 538 -17.28 14.15 -9.02
C SER A 538 -18.35 13.51 -9.89
N ASN A 539 -18.56 14.05 -11.09
CA ASN A 539 -19.39 13.45 -12.13
C ASN A 539 -18.60 12.59 -13.13
N ALA A 540 -17.27 12.46 -12.93
CA ALA A 540 -16.42 11.69 -13.82
C ALA A 540 -16.78 10.19 -13.77
N GLN A 541 -16.85 9.55 -14.94
CA GLN A 541 -17.19 8.14 -15.08
C GLN A 541 -15.97 7.37 -15.58
N PRO A 542 -15.56 6.29 -14.89
CA PRO A 542 -14.45 5.46 -15.36
C PRO A 542 -14.85 4.75 -16.66
N TRP A 543 -13.88 4.51 -17.53
CA TRP A 543 -14.06 3.60 -18.64
C TRP A 543 -14.18 2.16 -18.11
N ILE A 544 -15.17 1.44 -18.61
CA ILE A 544 -15.37 0.00 -18.38
C ILE A 544 -15.38 -0.68 -19.73
N ASN A 545 -14.69 -1.81 -19.87
CA ASN A 545 -14.65 -2.55 -21.12
C ASN A 545 -16.07 -2.98 -21.53
N PRO A 546 -16.61 -2.55 -22.68
CA PRO A 546 -18.01 -2.83 -23.05
C PRO A 546 -18.30 -4.33 -23.22
N ASN A 547 -17.26 -5.13 -23.49
CA ASN A 547 -17.38 -6.56 -23.75
C ASN A 547 -17.05 -7.41 -22.51
N TRP A 548 -17.02 -6.82 -21.31
CA TRP A 548 -16.47 -7.49 -20.15
C TRP A 548 -17.18 -8.81 -19.79
N LYS A 549 -18.48 -8.91 -20.10
CA LYS A 549 -19.31 -10.10 -19.84
C LYS A 549 -18.96 -11.29 -20.73
N THR A 550 -18.51 -11.05 -21.95
CA THR A 550 -18.37 -12.08 -23.00
C THR A 550 -16.93 -12.28 -23.46
N SER A 551 -16.03 -11.35 -23.16
CA SER A 551 -14.61 -11.46 -23.48
C SER A 551 -13.73 -10.98 -22.32
N GLN A 552 -12.57 -11.60 -22.19
CA GLN A 552 -11.50 -11.17 -21.29
C GLN A 552 -10.72 -9.98 -21.85
N ARG A 553 -10.64 -9.82 -23.18
CA ARG A 553 -9.97 -8.71 -23.86
C ARG A 553 -10.65 -8.35 -25.17
#